data_AF-A0A2S6SNE2-F1
#
_entry.id   AF-A0A2S6SNE2-F1
#
_cell.length_a   1.000
_cell.length_b   1.000
_cell.length_c   1.000
_cell.angle_alpha   90.00
_cell.angle_beta   90.00
_cell.angle_gamma   90.00
#
_symmetry.space_group_name_H-M   'P 1'
#
loop_
_entity.id
_entity.type
_entity.pdbx_description
1 polymer ?
#
loop_
_entity_poly.entity_id
_entity_poly.type
_entity_poly.pdbx_seq_one_letter_code
_entity_poly.pdbx_strand_id
1 'polypeptide(L)'
;MSIFVKLASFFKINLFNKIVNFLIIIGAIIKREFIITYRNFFNILTIVIFFILGIFIFVFATGPDIKEYKEIIIGIIWTLLLFSSAISIDKFYQDDFNDGSIIVFYISSISLEFYVIIKIIISWFFWQLPFFIVIPIISLFLDINIIKLKLLLLSFLIGSPILTMLSSISSSMNLLNDKNTVIGNLIVIILSIPVIIFGVGIINASPEIINPQLNILLGILLLFIAITPWISASCIKIGLRNS
;
A
#
# COMPACT_ATOMS: atom_id res chain seq x y z
N MET A 1 -20.26 -40.49 -30.58
CA MET A 1 -20.28 -39.02 -30.73
C MET A 1 -21.09 -38.30 -29.64
N SER A 2 -22.16 -38.88 -29.08
CA SER A 2 -23.01 -38.22 -28.07
C SER A 2 -22.40 -38.08 -26.65
N ILE A 3 -21.50 -38.97 -26.25
CA ILE A 3 -20.87 -38.96 -24.92
C ILE A 3 -19.85 -37.82 -24.76
N PHE A 4 -19.04 -37.55 -25.80
CA PHE A 4 -18.09 -36.44 -25.79
C PHE A 4 -18.77 -35.06 -25.72
N VAL A 5 -19.94 -34.90 -26.36
CA VAL A 5 -20.72 -33.65 -26.30
C VAL A 5 -21.34 -33.46 -24.91
N LYS A 6 -21.82 -34.53 -24.26
CA LYS A 6 -22.31 -34.49 -22.87
C LYS A 6 -21.20 -34.24 -21.85
N LEU A 7 -20.01 -34.81 -22.04
CA LEU A 7 -18.86 -34.53 -21.19
C LEU A 7 -18.38 -33.08 -21.35
N ALA A 8 -18.31 -32.56 -22.57
CA ALA A 8 -17.94 -31.18 -22.84
C ALA A 8 -18.96 -30.19 -22.25
N SER A 9 -20.28 -30.47 -22.33
CA SER A 9 -21.30 -29.62 -21.72
C SER A 9 -21.27 -29.67 -20.19
N PHE A 10 -21.05 -30.85 -19.59
CA PHE A 10 -20.92 -31.01 -18.14
C PHE A 10 -19.65 -30.33 -17.59
N PHE A 11 -18.51 -30.44 -18.29
CA PHE A 11 -17.30 -29.69 -17.94
C PHE A 11 -17.51 -28.18 -18.02
N LYS A 12 -18.20 -27.70 -19.06
CA LYS A 12 -18.49 -26.27 -19.24
C LYS A 12 -19.39 -25.71 -18.13
N ILE A 13 -20.37 -26.50 -17.67
CA ILE A 13 -21.27 -26.15 -16.56
C ILE A 13 -20.53 -26.12 -15.21
N ASN A 14 -19.68 -27.11 -14.93
CA ASN A 14 -18.86 -27.11 -13.71
C ASN A 14 -17.81 -25.98 -13.71
N LEU A 15 -17.21 -25.68 -14.86
CA LEU A 15 -16.27 -24.56 -14.99
C LEU A 15 -16.98 -23.22 -14.78
N PHE A 16 -18.17 -23.05 -15.35
CA PHE A 16 -18.99 -21.85 -15.18
C PHE A 16 -19.40 -21.64 -13.71
N ASN A 17 -19.90 -22.68 -13.04
CA ASN A 17 -20.26 -22.61 -11.62
C ASN A 17 -19.05 -22.31 -10.73
N LYS A 18 -17.86 -22.85 -11.07
CA LYS A 18 -16.61 -22.56 -10.35
C LYS A 18 -16.20 -21.10 -10.51
N ILE A 19 -16.33 -20.53 -11.71
CA ILE A 19 -16.04 -19.11 -11.99
C ILE A 19 -17.02 -18.20 -11.24
N VAL A 20 -18.31 -18.51 -11.26
CA VAL A 20 -19.34 -17.73 -10.56
C VAL A 20 -19.10 -17.75 -9.04
N ASN A 21 -18.84 -18.93 -8.46
CA ASN A 21 -18.51 -19.04 -7.04
C ASN A 21 -17.24 -18.27 -6.68
N PHE A 22 -16.21 -18.32 -7.53
CA PHE A 22 -14.98 -17.55 -7.33
C PHE A 22 -15.25 -16.03 -7.31
N LEU A 23 -16.06 -15.52 -8.24
CA LEU A 23 -16.44 -14.09 -8.27
C LEU A 23 -17.26 -13.68 -7.03
N ILE A 24 -18.15 -14.54 -6.55
CA ILE A 24 -18.94 -14.29 -5.32
C ILE A 24 -18.02 -14.21 -4.10
N ILE A 25 -17.05 -15.12 -3.99
CA ILE A 25 -16.07 -15.13 -2.89
C ILE A 25 -15.24 -13.84 -2.91
N ILE A 26 -14.76 -13.42 -4.09
CA ILE A 26 -14.01 -12.16 -4.25
C ILE A 26 -14.86 -10.97 -3.79
N GLY A 27 -16.11 -10.88 -4.26
CA GLY A 27 -17.02 -9.80 -3.86
C GLY A 27 -17.28 -9.78 -2.36
N ALA A 28 -17.39 -10.95 -1.72
CA ALA A 28 -17.56 -11.07 -0.28
C ALA A 28 -16.32 -10.61 0.49
N ILE A 29 -15.11 -10.98 0.04
CA ILE A 29 -13.84 -10.53 0.66
C ILE A 29 -13.69 -9.02 0.51
N ILE A 30 -13.93 -8.47 -0.68
CA ILE A 30 -13.87 -7.02 -0.93
C ILE A 30 -14.82 -6.28 0.02
N LYS A 31 -16.06 -6.76 0.13
CA LYS A 31 -17.06 -6.16 1.04
C LYS A 31 -16.61 -6.25 2.49
N ARG A 32 -16.05 -7.39 2.92
CA ARG A 32 -15.53 -7.60 4.29
C ARG A 32 -14.42 -6.59 4.59
N GLU A 33 -13.39 -6.54 3.76
CA GLU A 33 -12.25 -5.62 3.91
C GLU A 33 -12.68 -4.16 3.94
N PHE A 34 -13.61 -3.77 3.06
CA PHE A 34 -14.14 -2.42 3.01
C PHE A 34 -14.86 -2.05 4.32
N ILE A 35 -15.72 -2.94 4.84
CA ILE A 35 -16.45 -2.71 6.10
C ILE A 35 -15.50 -2.61 7.28
N ILE A 36 -14.52 -3.52 7.38
CA ILE A 36 -13.54 -3.52 8.47
C ILE A 36 -12.74 -2.22 8.47
N THR A 37 -12.22 -1.84 7.30
CA THR A 37 -11.39 -0.64 7.16
C THR A 37 -12.20 0.64 7.43
N TYR A 38 -13.44 0.70 6.95
CA TYR A 38 -14.34 1.84 7.19
C TYR A 38 -14.70 1.99 8.68
N ARG A 39 -14.95 0.88 9.39
CA ARG A 39 -15.24 0.92 10.83
C ARG A 39 -14.07 1.43 11.65
N ASN A 40 -12.84 1.26 11.17
CA ASN A 40 -11.62 1.73 11.79
C ASN A 40 -11.20 3.14 11.32
N PHE A 41 -12.17 4.01 11.02
CA PHE A 41 -11.93 5.39 10.56
C PHE A 41 -11.03 6.20 11.50
N PHE A 42 -11.09 5.95 12.81
CA PHE A 42 -10.24 6.62 13.80
C PHE A 42 -8.74 6.38 13.55
N ASN A 43 -8.36 5.19 13.07
CA ASN A 43 -6.97 4.90 12.72
C ASN A 43 -6.51 5.73 11.51
N ILE A 44 -7.38 5.88 10.51
CA ILE A 44 -7.12 6.70 9.33
C ILE A 44 -6.92 8.16 9.75
N LEU A 45 -7.79 8.66 10.63
CA LEU A 45 -7.69 10.01 11.17
C LEU A 45 -6.38 10.23 11.93
N THR A 46 -5.96 9.26 12.74
CA THR A 46 -4.69 9.30 13.49
C THR A 46 -3.49 9.43 12.56
N ILE A 47 -3.46 8.65 11.47
CA ILE A 47 -2.39 8.68 10.46
C ILE A 47 -2.32 10.04 9.76
N VAL A 48 -3.48 10.60 9.38
CA VAL A 48 -3.57 11.91 8.73
C VAL A 48 -3.18 13.05 9.68
N ILE A 49 -3.62 13.00 10.94
CA ILE A 49 -3.27 13.98 11.96
C ILE A 49 -1.76 13.95 12.23
N PHE A 50 -1.16 12.76 12.33
CA PHE A 50 0.28 12.62 12.51
C PHE A 50 1.07 13.29 11.37
N PHE A 51 0.64 13.10 10.12
CA PHE A 51 1.23 13.78 8.98
C PHE A 51 1.14 15.31 9.07
N ILE A 52 -0.06 15.84 9.35
CA ILE A 52 -0.31 17.28 9.46
C ILE A 52 0.52 17.89 10.59
N LEU A 53 0.51 17.26 11.77
CA LEU A 53 1.31 17.70 12.91
C LEU A 53 2.80 17.64 12.61
N GLY A 54 3.27 16.58 11.95
CA GLY A 54 4.66 16.46 11.52
C GLY A 54 5.07 17.62 10.63
N ILE A 55 4.23 17.99 9.65
CA ILE A 55 4.51 19.14 8.78
C ILE A 55 4.58 20.42 9.60
N PHE A 56 3.59 20.69 10.47
CA PHE A 56 3.62 21.90 11.29
C PHE A 56 4.86 21.96 12.18
N ILE A 57 5.23 20.86 12.82
CA ILE A 57 6.45 20.79 13.62
C ILE A 57 7.66 21.17 12.78
N PHE A 58 7.80 20.63 11.56
CA PHE A 58 8.90 20.99 10.67
C PHE A 58 8.89 22.47 10.28
N VAL A 59 7.75 22.99 9.82
CA VAL A 59 7.59 24.39 9.39
C VAL A 59 7.94 25.36 10.51
N PHE A 60 7.42 25.12 11.72
CA PHE A 60 7.69 25.97 12.88
C PHE A 60 9.12 25.80 13.41
N ALA A 61 9.71 24.61 13.32
CA ALA A 61 11.09 24.37 13.75
C ALA A 61 12.12 25.00 12.82
N THR A 62 11.86 25.08 11.51
CA THR A 62 12.82 25.61 10.53
C THR A 62 12.87 27.14 10.51
N GLY A 63 11.82 27.83 10.95
CA GLY A 63 11.75 29.29 10.90
C GLY A 63 11.63 29.87 9.47
N PRO A 64 11.46 31.21 9.34
CA PRO A 64 11.07 31.85 8.08
C PRO A 64 12.19 32.12 7.05
N ASP A 65 13.47 32.04 7.44
CA ASP A 65 14.60 32.66 6.70
C ASP A 65 15.44 31.72 5.81
N ILE A 66 14.92 30.56 5.40
CA ILE A 66 15.72 29.61 4.62
C ILE A 66 15.48 29.80 3.12
N LYS A 67 16.45 30.39 2.41
CA LYS A 67 16.43 30.53 0.94
C LYS A 67 16.37 29.17 0.20
N GLU A 68 16.81 28.10 0.85
CA GLU A 68 16.80 26.71 0.34
C GLU A 68 15.54 25.91 0.77
N TYR A 69 14.60 26.54 1.48
CA TYR A 69 13.46 25.88 2.11
C TYR A 69 12.63 25.05 1.11
N LYS A 70 12.42 25.59 -0.09
CA LYS A 70 11.52 25.01 -1.10
C LYS A 70 12.00 23.69 -1.69
N GLU A 71 13.29 23.37 -1.63
CA GLU A 71 13.82 22.08 -2.12
C GLU A 71 13.72 20.98 -1.07
N ILE A 72 13.99 21.32 0.19
CA ILE A 72 13.98 20.37 1.32
C ILE A 72 12.54 19.98 1.72
N ILE A 73 11.60 20.92 1.63
CA ILE A 73 10.17 20.68 1.96
C ILE A 73 9.61 19.44 1.27
N ILE A 74 9.94 19.22 0.00
CA ILE A 74 9.41 18.11 -0.78
C ILE A 74 9.88 16.77 -0.20
N GLY A 75 11.15 16.71 0.20
CA GLY A 75 11.72 15.57 0.91
C GLY A 75 11.06 15.36 2.27
N ILE A 76 10.78 16.44 3.01
CA ILE A 76 10.06 16.38 4.29
C ILE A 76 8.66 15.79 4.09
N ILE A 77 7.90 16.26 3.09
CA ILE A 77 6.56 15.73 2.77
C ILE A 77 6.63 14.22 2.50
N TRP A 78 7.54 13.77 1.64
CA TRP A 78 7.71 12.35 1.34
C TRP A 78 8.12 11.52 2.57
N THR A 79 9.01 12.05 3.40
CA THR A 79 9.46 11.38 4.63
C THR A 79 8.30 11.24 5.62
N LEU A 80 7.50 12.29 5.79
CA LEU A 80 6.34 12.27 6.67
C LEU A 80 5.23 11.36 6.13
N LEU A 81 5.01 11.31 4.82
CA LEU A 81 4.10 10.33 4.20
C LEU A 81 4.53 8.91 4.52
N LEU A 82 5.84 8.63 4.41
CA LEU A 82 6.39 7.34 4.80
C LEU A 82 6.16 7.03 6.28
N PHE A 83 6.54 7.93 7.18
CA PHE A 83 6.37 7.69 8.63
C PHE A 83 4.91 7.52 9.02
N SER A 84 4.02 8.30 8.41
CA SER A 84 2.58 8.16 8.62
C SER A 84 2.09 6.78 8.16
N SER A 85 2.58 6.30 7.01
CA SER A 85 2.29 4.96 6.51
C SER A 85 2.94 3.84 7.34
N ALA A 86 4.00 4.14 8.09
CA ALA A 86 4.67 3.16 8.95
C ALA A 86 3.82 2.81 10.19
N ILE A 87 3.03 3.76 10.71
CA ILE A 87 2.14 3.57 11.87
C ILE A 87 1.09 2.49 11.60
N SER A 88 0.73 2.25 10.33
CA SER A 88 -0.31 1.30 9.95
C SER A 88 0.21 -0.08 9.55
N ILE A 89 1.52 -0.32 9.57
CA ILE A 89 2.16 -1.59 9.15
C ILE A 89 1.77 -2.75 10.07
N ASP A 90 1.81 -2.55 11.39
CA ASP A 90 1.77 -3.67 12.34
C ASP A 90 0.43 -4.43 12.34
N LYS A 91 -0.67 -3.76 12.00
CA LYS A 91 -2.03 -4.34 12.03
C LYS A 91 -2.51 -4.90 10.70
N PHE A 92 -1.70 -4.80 9.64
CA PHE A 92 -2.15 -5.10 8.28
C PHE A 92 -2.70 -6.52 8.13
N TYR A 93 -1.99 -7.53 8.66
CA TYR A 93 -2.47 -8.91 8.70
C TYR A 93 -2.68 -9.46 10.11
N GLN A 94 -2.08 -8.84 11.12
CA GLN A 94 -2.11 -9.34 12.50
C GLN A 94 -3.54 -9.47 13.05
N ASP A 95 -4.42 -8.49 12.77
CA ASP A 95 -5.80 -8.52 13.26
C ASP A 95 -6.59 -9.71 12.67
N ASP A 96 -6.40 -9.99 11.37
CA ASP A 96 -7.03 -11.13 10.68
C ASP A 96 -6.37 -12.49 11.01
N PHE A 97 -5.13 -12.46 11.48
CA PHE A 97 -4.44 -13.65 11.97
C PHE A 97 -4.97 -14.01 13.35
N ASN A 98 -5.05 -13.02 14.24
CA ASN A 98 -5.50 -13.19 15.63
C ASN A 98 -6.98 -13.57 15.74
N ASP A 99 -7.84 -13.08 14.84
CA ASP A 99 -9.27 -13.44 14.80
C ASP A 99 -9.56 -14.78 14.09
N GLY A 100 -8.53 -15.41 13.50
CA GLY A 100 -8.63 -16.68 12.79
C GLY A 100 -9.19 -16.60 11.37
N SER A 101 -9.48 -15.41 10.84
CA SER A 101 -10.00 -15.23 9.48
C SER A 101 -9.07 -15.82 8.42
N ILE A 102 -7.77 -15.62 8.57
CA ILE A 102 -6.76 -16.15 7.63
C ILE A 102 -6.77 -17.69 7.61
N ILE A 103 -6.95 -18.34 8.78
CA ILE A 103 -7.04 -19.80 8.88
C ILE A 103 -8.27 -20.30 8.11
N VAL A 104 -9.41 -19.62 8.25
CA VAL A 104 -10.63 -19.97 7.51
C VAL A 104 -10.42 -19.83 6.00
N PHE A 105 -9.74 -18.77 5.54
CA PHE A 105 -9.42 -18.61 4.12
C PHE A 105 -8.50 -19.72 3.60
N TYR A 106 -7.51 -20.11 4.40
CA TYR A 106 -6.59 -21.18 4.05
C TYR A 106 -7.29 -22.55 3.94
N ILE A 107 -8.13 -22.91 4.92
CA ILE A 107 -8.90 -24.18 4.91
C ILE A 107 -9.93 -24.19 3.78
N SER A 108 -10.55 -23.05 3.49
CA SER A 108 -11.54 -22.90 2.42
C SER A 108 -10.94 -22.93 1.01
N SER A 109 -9.63 -23.21 0.88
CA SER A 109 -8.90 -23.25 -0.39
C SER A 109 -8.98 -21.95 -1.18
N ILE A 110 -9.14 -20.82 -0.48
CA ILE A 110 -9.06 -19.49 -1.09
C ILE A 110 -7.58 -19.18 -1.32
N SER A 111 -7.24 -18.71 -2.52
CA SER A 111 -5.90 -18.28 -2.84
C SER A 111 -5.51 -17.05 -2.01
N LEU A 112 -4.57 -17.24 -1.09
CA LEU A 112 -4.07 -16.17 -0.23
C LEU A 112 -3.43 -15.03 -1.04
N GLU A 113 -2.90 -15.32 -2.23
CA GLU A 113 -2.37 -14.34 -3.16
C GLU A 113 -3.45 -13.33 -3.58
N PHE A 114 -4.68 -13.80 -3.86
CA PHE A 114 -5.80 -12.94 -4.23
C PHE A 114 -6.31 -12.13 -3.03
N TYR A 115 -6.38 -12.76 -1.86
CA TYR A 115 -6.71 -12.06 -0.62
C TYR A 115 -5.71 -10.91 -0.35
N VAL A 116 -4.41 -11.16 -0.51
CA VAL A 116 -3.35 -10.13 -0.38
C VAL A 116 -3.58 -8.98 -1.36
N ILE A 117 -3.85 -9.27 -2.64
CA ILE A 117 -4.10 -8.23 -3.66
C ILE A 117 -5.31 -7.37 -3.26
N ILE A 118 -6.42 -8.01 -2.89
CA ILE A 118 -7.65 -7.30 -2.48
C ILE A 118 -7.35 -6.40 -1.28
N LYS A 119 -6.65 -6.94 -0.27
CA LYS A 119 -6.35 -6.20 0.94
C LYS A 119 -5.40 -5.02 0.69
N ILE A 120 -4.40 -5.17 -0.17
CA ILE A 120 -3.53 -4.07 -0.61
C ILE A 120 -4.34 -2.97 -1.29
N ILE A 121 -5.19 -3.30 -2.25
CA ILE A 121 -5.99 -2.32 -2.99
C ILE A 121 -6.91 -1.53 -2.06
N ILE A 122 -7.62 -2.23 -1.17
CA ILE A 122 -8.56 -1.59 -0.25
C ILE A 122 -7.81 -0.75 0.77
N SER A 123 -6.74 -1.27 1.36
CA SER A 123 -5.96 -0.52 2.35
C SER A 123 -5.30 0.71 1.73
N TRP A 124 -4.77 0.60 0.50
CA TRP A 124 -4.25 1.75 -0.25
C TRP A 124 -5.33 2.82 -0.45
N PHE A 125 -6.52 2.42 -0.89
CA PHE A 125 -7.62 3.36 -1.10
C PHE A 125 -7.99 4.10 0.19
N PHE A 126 -8.12 3.41 1.32
CA PHE A 126 -8.53 4.05 2.57
C PHE A 126 -7.43 4.87 3.24
N TRP A 127 -6.17 4.43 3.16
CA TRP A 127 -5.07 5.10 3.87
C TRP A 127 -4.43 6.20 3.04
N GLN A 128 -4.33 6.03 1.71
CA GLN A 128 -3.59 6.96 0.85
C GLN A 128 -4.49 8.03 0.23
N LEU A 129 -5.77 7.73 -0.04
CA LEU A 129 -6.71 8.70 -0.62
C LEU A 129 -6.90 9.97 0.23
N PRO A 130 -6.99 9.91 1.57
CA PRO A 130 -7.06 11.12 2.39
C PRO A 130 -5.88 12.07 2.16
N PHE A 131 -4.68 11.55 1.88
CA PHE A 131 -3.51 12.38 1.59
C PHE A 131 -3.64 13.16 0.28
N PHE A 132 -4.37 12.65 -0.72
CA PHE A 132 -4.66 13.42 -1.94
C PHE A 132 -5.47 14.69 -1.69
N ILE A 133 -6.26 14.73 -0.61
CA ILE A 133 -7.02 15.91 -0.19
C ILE A 133 -6.16 16.82 0.67
N VAL A 134 -5.38 16.24 1.57
CA VAL A 134 -4.58 16.95 2.58
C VAL A 134 -3.34 17.62 1.95
N ILE A 135 -2.65 16.96 1.02
CA ILE A 135 -1.45 17.49 0.35
C ILE A 135 -1.70 18.83 -0.36
N PRO A 136 -2.76 18.99 -1.19
CA PRO A 136 -3.09 20.29 -1.78
C PRO A 136 -3.33 21.38 -0.75
N ILE A 137 -4.02 21.07 0.35
CA ILE A 137 -4.29 22.04 1.42
C ILE A 137 -2.97 22.51 2.05
N ILE A 138 -2.08 21.59 2.41
CA ILE A 138 -0.75 21.90 2.94
C ILE A 138 0.09 22.67 1.93
N SER A 139 -0.01 22.35 0.65
CA SER A 139 0.78 23.02 -0.39
C SER A 139 0.48 24.51 -0.50
N LEU A 140 -0.74 24.92 -0.16
CA LEU A 140 -1.12 26.34 -0.04
C LEU A 140 -0.45 27.00 1.17
N PHE A 141 -0.38 26.31 2.30
CA PHE A 141 0.35 26.79 3.48
C PHE A 141 1.85 26.91 3.25
N LEU A 142 2.42 26.08 2.38
CA LEU A 142 3.85 26.01 2.08
C LEU A 142 4.27 26.84 0.84
N ASP A 143 3.33 27.55 0.21
CA ASP A 143 3.56 28.35 -1.01
C ASP A 143 4.29 27.55 -2.13
N ILE A 144 3.79 26.33 -2.37
CA ILE A 144 4.31 25.44 -3.41
C ILE A 144 3.66 25.79 -4.75
N ASN A 145 4.48 25.98 -5.78
CA ASN A 145 4.00 26.23 -7.15
C ASN A 145 3.10 25.08 -7.65
N ILE A 146 2.01 25.44 -8.35
CA ILE A 146 1.05 24.50 -8.94
C ILE A 146 1.68 23.39 -9.81
N ILE A 147 2.77 23.70 -10.51
CA ILE A 147 3.50 22.72 -11.34
C ILE A 147 4.14 21.65 -10.44
N LYS A 148 4.81 22.07 -9.36
CA LYS A 148 5.42 21.17 -8.38
C LYS A 148 4.36 20.36 -7.63
N LEU A 149 3.20 20.97 -7.30
CA LEU A 149 2.08 20.27 -6.70
C LEU A 149 1.56 19.13 -7.59
N LYS A 150 1.40 19.38 -8.90
CA LYS A 150 0.97 18.33 -9.85
C LYS A 150 1.96 17.16 -9.89
N LEU A 151 3.26 17.46 -9.95
CA LEU A 151 4.32 16.44 -9.92
C LEU A 151 4.36 15.68 -8.59
N LEU A 152 4.12 16.37 -7.47
CA LEU A 152 4.01 15.75 -6.15
C LEU A 152 2.84 14.77 -6.08
N LEU A 153 1.65 15.17 -6.55
CA LEU A 153 0.49 14.29 -6.57
C LEU A 153 0.69 13.10 -7.52
N LEU A 154 1.34 13.30 -8.66
CA LEU A 154 1.63 12.25 -9.63
C LEU A 154 2.64 11.23 -9.10
N SER A 155 3.76 11.71 -8.54
CA SER A 155 4.77 10.86 -7.93
C SER A 155 4.20 10.12 -6.71
N PHE A 156 3.36 10.77 -5.91
CA PHE A 156 2.66 10.16 -4.79
C PHE A 156 1.66 9.08 -5.23
N LEU A 157 0.93 9.29 -6.32
CA LEU A 157 0.02 8.27 -6.89
C LEU A 157 0.75 6.99 -7.27
N ILE A 158 1.98 7.09 -7.74
CA ILE A 158 2.79 5.94 -8.14
C ILE A 158 3.57 5.36 -6.95
N GLY A 159 4.10 6.20 -6.06
CA GLY A 159 4.91 5.72 -4.94
C GLY A 159 4.11 5.22 -3.74
N SER A 160 2.94 5.80 -3.45
CA SER A 160 2.09 5.33 -2.35
C SER A 160 1.66 3.86 -2.46
N PRO A 161 1.29 3.30 -3.63
CA PRO A 161 1.02 1.86 -3.72
C PRO A 161 2.28 1.02 -3.46
N ILE A 162 3.46 1.48 -3.88
CA ILE A 162 4.75 0.81 -3.56
C ILE A 162 4.93 0.73 -2.04
N LEU A 163 4.70 1.84 -1.32
CA LEU A 163 4.80 1.87 0.14
C LEU A 163 3.81 0.89 0.78
N THR A 164 2.56 0.83 0.30
CA THR A 164 1.58 -0.14 0.84
C THR A 164 1.96 -1.60 0.57
N MET A 165 2.59 -1.89 -0.57
CA MET A 165 3.10 -3.23 -0.89
C MET A 165 4.27 -3.61 0.01
N LEU A 166 5.19 -2.68 0.28
CA LEU A 166 6.26 -2.87 1.25
C LEU A 166 5.71 -3.14 2.66
N SER A 167 4.71 -2.37 3.10
CA SER A 167 4.01 -2.58 4.37
C SER A 167 3.35 -3.96 4.45
N SER A 168 2.74 -4.44 3.36
CA SER A 168 2.19 -5.79 3.27
C SER A 168 3.27 -6.85 3.45
N ILE A 169 4.41 -6.75 2.76
CA ILE A 169 5.51 -7.70 2.90
C ILE A 169 6.00 -7.75 4.35
N SER A 170 6.27 -6.58 4.95
CA SER A 170 6.71 -6.50 6.35
C SER A 170 5.71 -7.10 7.32
N SER A 171 4.43 -6.71 7.22
CA SER A 171 3.40 -7.22 8.13
C SER A 171 3.23 -8.73 8.00
N SER A 172 3.34 -9.28 6.78
CA SER A 172 3.28 -10.72 6.58
C SER A 172 4.48 -11.45 7.20
N MET A 173 5.66 -10.82 7.22
CA MET A 173 6.86 -11.35 7.87
C MET A 173 6.72 -11.37 9.40
N ASN A 174 6.01 -10.39 9.96
CA ASN A 174 5.78 -10.31 11.41
C ASN A 174 4.94 -11.50 11.92
N LEU A 175 4.09 -12.10 11.07
CA LEU A 175 3.33 -13.32 11.41
C LEU A 175 4.21 -14.56 11.61
N LEU A 176 5.48 -14.55 11.17
CA LEU A 176 6.37 -15.71 11.37
C LEU A 176 6.90 -15.79 12.81
N ASN A 177 6.96 -14.67 13.54
CA ASN A 177 7.53 -14.64 14.87
C ASN A 177 7.07 -13.40 15.65
N ASP A 178 6.15 -13.59 16.60
CA ASP A 178 5.58 -12.50 17.43
C ASP A 178 6.64 -11.66 18.18
N LYS A 179 7.86 -12.19 18.35
CA LYS A 179 8.94 -11.54 19.11
C LYS A 179 9.92 -10.73 18.26
N ASN A 180 9.91 -10.82 16.93
CA ASN A 180 10.94 -10.22 16.09
C ASN A 180 10.37 -9.42 14.90
N THR A 181 9.45 -8.49 15.19
CA THR A 181 8.82 -7.59 14.23
C THR A 181 9.77 -6.54 13.62
N VAL A 182 10.97 -6.42 14.18
CA VAL A 182 11.97 -5.41 13.79
C VAL A 182 12.49 -5.65 12.36
N ILE A 183 12.63 -6.91 11.93
CA ILE A 183 13.21 -7.25 10.63
C ILE A 183 12.34 -6.73 9.49
N GLY A 184 11.01 -6.93 9.57
CA GLY A 184 10.08 -6.45 8.55
C GLY A 184 10.15 -4.92 8.41
N ASN A 185 10.13 -4.20 9.53
CA ASN A 185 10.12 -2.74 9.53
C ASN A 185 11.43 -2.15 8.98
N LEU A 186 12.59 -2.77 9.27
CA LEU A 186 13.86 -2.35 8.68
C LEU A 186 13.88 -2.52 7.15
N ILE A 187 13.31 -3.61 6.63
CA ILE A 187 13.21 -3.86 5.19
C ILE A 187 12.39 -2.77 4.51
N VAL A 188 11.25 -2.37 5.10
CA VAL A 188 10.41 -1.29 4.56
C VAL A 188 11.18 0.01 4.51
N ILE A 189 11.83 0.40 5.61
CA ILE A 189 12.57 1.65 5.68
C ILE A 189 13.68 1.66 4.62
N ILE A 190 14.47 0.60 4.49
CA ILE A 190 15.57 0.56 3.53
C ILE A 190 15.06 0.58 2.07
N LEU A 191 14.05 -0.25 1.75
CA LEU A 191 13.53 -0.35 0.39
C LEU A 191 12.65 0.84 -0.03
N SER A 192 12.21 1.66 0.93
CA SER A 192 11.50 2.89 0.63
C SER A 192 12.40 4.02 0.13
N ILE A 193 13.70 3.97 0.44
CA ILE A 193 14.66 5.03 0.09
C ILE A 193 14.69 5.26 -1.43
N PRO A 194 14.81 4.23 -2.30
CA PRO A 194 14.69 4.42 -3.74
C PRO A 194 13.39 5.10 -4.18
N VAL A 195 12.26 4.71 -3.57
CA VAL A 195 10.94 5.28 -3.88
C VAL A 195 10.92 6.78 -3.56
N ILE A 196 11.48 7.17 -2.41
CA ILE A 196 11.60 8.57 -2.00
C ILE A 196 12.56 9.32 -2.94
N ILE A 197 13.73 8.75 -3.24
CA ILE A 197 14.73 9.40 -4.11
C ILE A 197 14.12 9.74 -5.47
N PHE A 198 13.45 8.78 -6.12
CA PHE A 198 12.84 9.02 -7.42
C PHE A 198 11.56 9.86 -7.31
N GLY A 199 10.76 9.69 -6.25
CA GLY A 199 9.55 10.48 -6.02
C GLY A 199 9.82 11.98 -5.81
N VAL A 200 10.80 12.29 -4.97
CA VAL A 200 11.30 13.67 -4.75
C VAL A 200 12.04 14.18 -5.98
N GLY A 201 12.85 13.32 -6.61
CA GLY A 201 13.63 13.64 -7.81
C GLY A 201 12.77 14.21 -8.93
N ILE A 202 11.59 13.63 -9.18
CA ILE A 202 10.66 14.07 -10.25
C ILE A 202 10.27 15.54 -10.09
N ILE A 203 10.16 16.03 -8.87
CA ILE A 203 9.62 17.37 -8.56
C ILE A 203 10.70 18.44 -8.70
N ASN A 204 11.97 18.07 -8.50
CA ASN A 204 13.13 18.95 -8.61
C ASN A 204 13.89 18.79 -9.95
N ALA A 205 13.49 17.84 -10.78
CA ALA A 205 14.12 17.58 -12.08
C ALA A 205 13.80 18.65 -13.13
N SER A 206 14.72 18.81 -14.09
CA SER A 206 14.46 19.56 -15.32
C SER A 206 13.40 18.83 -16.17
N PRO A 207 12.65 19.55 -17.04
CA PRO A 207 11.57 18.96 -17.83
C PRO A 207 11.94 17.70 -18.63
N GLU A 208 13.19 17.62 -19.09
CA GLU A 208 13.72 16.49 -19.86
C GLU A 208 13.91 15.22 -19.01
N ILE A 209 14.18 15.38 -17.71
CA ILE A 209 14.51 14.28 -16.79
C ILE A 209 13.28 13.75 -16.05
N ILE A 210 12.17 14.50 -16.04
CA ILE A 210 10.90 14.12 -15.40
C ILE A 210 10.40 12.75 -15.92
N ASN A 211 10.31 12.59 -17.24
CA ASN A 211 9.79 11.35 -17.85
C ASN A 211 10.66 10.12 -17.54
N PRO A 212 12.01 10.18 -17.68
CA PRO A 212 12.89 9.09 -17.24
C PRO A 212 12.70 8.68 -15.78
N GLN A 213 12.64 9.64 -14.85
CA GLN A 213 12.49 9.33 -13.42
C GLN A 213 11.13 8.70 -13.10
N LEU A 214 10.08 9.19 -13.77
CA LEU A 214 8.73 8.63 -13.66
C LEU A 214 8.69 7.19 -14.17
N ASN A 215 9.36 6.90 -15.29
CA ASN A 215 9.48 5.53 -15.82
C ASN A 215 10.22 4.60 -14.86
N ILE A 216 11.26 5.07 -14.17
CA ILE A 216 11.95 4.29 -13.14
C ILE A 216 10.99 3.98 -11.98
N LEU A 217 10.28 5.00 -11.48
CA LEU A 217 9.32 4.83 -10.39
C LEU A 217 8.18 3.85 -10.76
N LEU A 218 7.69 3.93 -12.01
CA LEU A 218 6.74 2.95 -12.56
C LEU A 218 7.34 1.55 -12.66
N GLY A 219 8.60 1.42 -13.06
CA GLY A 219 9.31 0.14 -13.09
C GLY A 219 9.38 -0.51 -11.71
N ILE A 220 9.67 0.29 -10.67
CA ILE A 220 9.66 -0.16 -9.28
C ILE A 220 8.24 -0.61 -8.89
N LEU A 221 7.20 0.16 -9.24
CA LEU A 221 5.81 -0.22 -8.99
C LEU A 221 5.45 -1.56 -9.63
N LEU A 222 5.78 -1.76 -10.91
CA LEU A 222 5.49 -3.01 -11.63
C LEU A 222 6.23 -4.20 -11.01
N LEU A 223 7.47 -4.00 -10.56
CA LEU A 223 8.24 -5.01 -9.84
C LEU A 223 7.52 -5.42 -8.54
N PHE A 224 7.08 -4.46 -7.73
CA PHE A 224 6.37 -4.78 -6.49
C PHE A 224 4.99 -5.38 -6.74
N ILE A 225 4.25 -4.95 -7.77
CA ILE A 225 2.99 -5.60 -8.17
C ILE A 225 3.22 -7.08 -8.49
N ALA A 226 4.31 -7.38 -9.21
CA ALA A 226 4.61 -8.75 -9.63
C ALA A 226 5.03 -9.65 -8.46
N ILE A 227 5.76 -9.10 -7.47
CA ILE A 227 6.40 -9.90 -6.42
C ILE A 227 5.57 -9.97 -5.12
N THR A 228 4.97 -8.86 -4.71
CA THR A 228 4.32 -8.70 -3.39
C THR A 228 3.27 -9.76 -3.09
N PRO A 229 2.32 -10.08 -3.99
CA PRO A 229 1.27 -11.06 -3.69
C PRO A 229 1.83 -12.44 -3.33
N TRP A 230 2.92 -12.85 -3.98
CA TRP A 230 3.55 -14.15 -3.79
C TRP A 230 4.36 -14.20 -2.49
N ILE A 231 5.15 -13.16 -2.22
CA ILE A 231 5.95 -13.07 -0.99
C ILE A 231 5.01 -13.05 0.22
N SER A 232 4.06 -12.11 0.26
CA SER A 232 3.18 -11.95 1.42
C SER A 232 2.33 -13.20 1.66
N ALA A 233 1.78 -13.81 0.60
CA ALA A 233 1.03 -15.06 0.75
C ALA A 233 1.89 -16.22 1.25
N SER A 234 3.15 -16.31 0.82
CA SER A 234 4.08 -17.35 1.30
C SER A 234 4.43 -17.15 2.77
N CYS A 235 4.70 -15.92 3.18
CA CYS A 235 4.95 -15.58 4.58
C CYS A 235 3.75 -15.92 5.47
N ILE A 236 2.53 -15.58 5.03
CA ILE A 236 1.28 -15.94 5.74
C ILE A 236 1.15 -17.46 5.87
N LYS A 237 1.36 -18.22 4.78
CA LYS A 237 1.29 -19.70 4.80
C LYS A 237 2.28 -20.31 5.79
N ILE A 238 3.49 -19.77 5.87
CA ILE A 238 4.51 -20.24 6.80
C ILE A 238 4.13 -19.88 8.24
N GLY A 239 3.64 -18.65 8.48
CA GLY A 239 3.15 -18.21 9.78
C GLY A 239 2.06 -19.13 10.33
N LEU A 240 1.07 -19.49 9.51
CA LEU A 240 0.00 -20.44 9.86
C LEU A 240 0.49 -21.85 10.20
N ARG A 241 1.63 -22.28 9.65
CA ARG A 241 2.20 -23.61 9.91
C ARG A 241 3.00 -23.64 11.21
N ASN A 242 3.51 -22.49 11.63
CA ASN A 242 4.37 -22.34 12.80
C ASN A 242 3.59 -21.95 14.08
N SER A 243 2.35 -21.49 13.94
CA SER A 243 1.39 -21.22 15.03
C SER A 243 0.69 -22.48 15.52
#